data_AF-R7QQN1-F1
#
_entry.id   AF-R7QQN1-F1
#
_cell.length_a   1.000
_cell.length_b   1.000
_cell.length_c   1.000
_cell.angle_alpha   90.00
_cell.angle_beta   90.00
_cell.angle_gamma   90.00
#
_symmetry.space_group_name_H-M   'P 1'
#
loop_
_entity.id
_entity.type
_entity.pdbx_description
1 polymer ?
#
loop_
_entity_poly.entity_id
_entity_poly.type
_entity_poly.pdbx_seq_one_letter_code
_entity_poly.pdbx_strand_id
1 'polypeptide(L)'
;MRCSICDRSAAPTKTLSSLTNSLGFLGHYVLLYAYNPVTDSFLMKDPATDRQTCVISGENLDEARLAFGTDQDIIFISDLEGETASYASSMQVTRG
;
A
#
# COMPACT_ATOMS: atom_id res chain seq x y z
N MET A 1 5.99 6.73 1.48
CA MET A 1 4.51 6.66 1.38
C MET A 1 3.90 7.92 2.00
N ARG A 2 3.21 8.76 1.21
CA ARG A 2 2.48 9.96 1.68
C ARG A 2 1.00 9.82 1.33
N CYS A 3 0.12 10.15 2.27
CA CYS A 3 -1.32 10.10 2.07
C CYS A 3 -1.85 11.47 1.60
N SER A 4 -2.67 11.50 0.55
CA SER A 4 -3.22 12.73 -0.03
C SER A 4 -4.29 13.41 0.84
N ILE A 5 -4.94 12.67 1.75
CA ILE A 5 -5.90 13.21 2.73
C ILE A 5 -5.18 13.65 4.02
N CYS A 6 -4.00 13.09 4.26
CA CYS A 6 -3.35 13.14 5.54
C CYS A 6 -2.07 13.96 5.45
N ASP A 7 -2.14 15.25 5.81
CA ASP A 7 -1.01 16.20 5.79
C ASP A 7 0.19 15.84 6.70
N ARG A 8 0.18 14.66 7.32
CA ARG A 8 1.33 14.11 8.02
C ARG A 8 1.79 12.87 7.27
N SER A 9 2.95 12.99 6.60
CA SER A 9 3.90 11.87 6.47
C SER A 9 3.87 11.13 7.79
N ALA A 10 3.45 9.87 7.80
CA ALA A 10 3.15 9.11 9.00
C ALA A 10 4.16 9.45 10.11
N ALA A 11 3.80 10.35 11.02
CA ALA A 11 4.54 10.48 12.25
C ALA A 11 4.33 9.12 12.88
N PRO A 12 5.40 8.37 13.21
CA PRO A 12 5.22 7.08 13.81
C PRO A 12 4.42 7.31 15.09
N THR A 13 3.13 6.97 15.07
CA THR A 13 2.35 6.76 16.26
C THR A 13 3.19 5.80 17.08
N LYS A 14 3.47 6.15 18.33
CA LYS A 14 4.39 5.44 19.24
C LYS A 14 3.81 4.09 19.64
N THR A 15 3.58 3.23 18.67
CA THR A 15 3.00 1.90 18.77
C THR A 15 3.82 1.07 17.79
N LEU A 16 4.61 0.16 18.35
CA LEU A 16 5.63 -0.70 17.72
C LEU A 16 6.92 -0.05 17.17
N SER A 17 6.88 1.13 16.55
CA SER A 17 8.08 1.76 15.95
C SER A 17 9.23 2.04 16.94
N SER A 18 8.90 2.34 18.20
CA SER A 18 9.89 2.55 19.25
C SER A 18 10.47 1.24 19.82
N LEU A 19 9.81 0.09 19.61
CA LEU A 19 10.30 -1.24 20.00
C LEU A 19 11.14 -1.88 18.88
N THR A 20 10.85 -1.56 17.61
CA THR A 20 11.64 -2.00 16.46
C THR A 20 12.99 -1.27 16.36
N ASN A 21 13.18 -0.13 17.03
CA ASN A 21 14.48 0.52 17.05
C ASN A 21 15.55 -0.30 17.81
N SER A 22 15.12 -1.19 18.72
CA SER A 22 16.00 -2.17 19.39
C SER A 22 16.02 -3.56 18.72
N LEU A 23 15.07 -3.87 17.84
CA LEU A 23 14.91 -5.19 17.21
C LEU A 23 15.15 -5.19 15.69
N GLY A 24 15.40 -4.03 15.08
CA GLY A 24 15.42 -3.85 13.63
C GLY A 24 14.01 -3.58 13.06
N PHE A 25 13.94 -2.86 11.94
CA PHE A 25 12.71 -2.70 11.16
C PHE A 25 12.34 -4.06 10.57
N LEU A 26 11.20 -4.63 10.99
CA LEU A 26 10.75 -5.97 10.56
C LEU A 26 9.85 -5.93 9.30
N GLY A 27 9.59 -4.73 8.75
CA GLY A 27 8.68 -4.51 7.63
C GLY A 27 7.43 -3.73 8.01
N HIS A 28 6.80 -3.11 7.01
CA HIS A 28 5.53 -2.37 7.13
C HIS A 28 4.64 -2.69 5.94
N TYR A 29 3.43 -3.21 6.18
CA TYR A 29 2.44 -3.45 5.13
C TYR A 29 1.30 -2.43 5.23
N VAL A 30 0.66 -2.18 4.10
CA VAL A 30 -0.60 -1.45 4.02
C VAL A 30 -1.58 -2.25 3.19
N LEU A 31 -2.87 -2.11 3.48
CA LEU A 31 -3.93 -2.73 2.70
C LEU A 31 -4.45 -1.72 1.69
N LEU A 32 -4.37 -2.03 0.41
CA LEU A 32 -5.08 -1.31 -0.65
C LEU A 32 -6.41 -2.04 -0.90
N TYR A 33 -7.54 -1.33 -0.82
CA TYR A 33 -8.87 -1.97 -0.90
C TYR A 33 -9.82 -1.34 -1.91
N ALA A 34 -9.45 -0.22 -2.54
CA ALA A 34 -10.18 0.32 -3.67
C ALA A 34 -9.24 1.10 -4.59
N TYR A 35 -9.56 1.13 -5.88
CA TYR A 35 -8.85 1.89 -6.89
C TYR A 35 -9.83 2.80 -7.65
N ASN A 36 -9.43 4.06 -7.85
CA ASN A 36 -10.15 5.00 -8.70
C ASN A 36 -9.31 5.27 -9.98
N PRO A 37 -9.77 4.80 -11.16
CA PRO A 37 -9.05 4.99 -12.42
C PRO A 37 -9.08 6.43 -12.94
N VAL A 38 -10.04 7.27 -12.49
CA VAL A 38 -10.13 8.67 -12.95
C VAL A 38 -9.03 9.53 -12.35
N THR A 39 -8.68 9.26 -11.09
CA THR A 39 -7.68 10.04 -10.33
C THR A 39 -6.37 9.29 -10.13
N ASP A 40 -6.26 8.07 -10.69
CA ASP A 40 -5.17 7.13 -10.45
C ASP A 40 -4.78 7.04 -8.97
N SER A 41 -5.74 6.65 -8.13
CA SER A 41 -5.55 6.68 -6.67
C SER A 41 -6.17 5.49 -5.97
N PHE A 42 -5.56 5.08 -4.88
CA PHE A 42 -5.97 3.94 -4.06
C PHE A 42 -6.48 4.39 -2.70
N LEU A 43 -7.55 3.74 -2.22
CA LEU A 43 -7.89 3.76 -0.81
C LEU A 43 -7.02 2.74 -0.08
N MET A 44 -6.40 3.19 1.01
CA MET A 44 -5.51 2.39 1.83
C MET A 44 -5.89 2.41 3.31
N LYS A 45 -5.62 1.30 3.99
CA LYS A 45 -5.61 1.19 5.46
C LYS A 45 -4.18 0.91 5.90
N ASP A 46 -3.70 1.72 6.83
CA ASP A 46 -2.38 1.59 7.43
C ASP A 46 -2.55 1.17 8.90
N PRO A 47 -2.11 -0.05 9.29
CA PRO A 47 -2.20 -0.53 10.67
C PRO A 47 -1.43 0.33 11.69
N ALA A 48 -0.45 1.13 11.24
CA ALA A 48 0.31 2.02 12.11
C ALA A 48 -0.45 3.32 12.46
N THR A 49 -1.65 3.53 11.92
CA THR A 49 -2.48 4.71 12.20
C THR A 49 -3.92 4.33 12.57
N ASP A 50 -4.50 5.10 13.48
CA ASP A 50 -5.92 4.97 13.86
C ASP A 50 -6.88 5.52 12.78
N ARG A 51 -6.37 6.07 11.68
CA ARG A 51 -7.19 6.64 10.61
C ARG A 51 -8.02 5.56 9.92
N GLN A 52 -9.29 5.87 9.67
CA GLN A 52 -10.21 4.95 9.01
C GLN A 52 -9.98 4.87 7.49
N THR A 53 -9.61 6.00 6.87
CA THR A 53 -9.44 6.10 5.42
C THR A 53 -8.23 6.96 5.09
N CYS A 54 -7.35 6.44 4.24
CA CYS A 54 -6.23 7.15 3.65
C CYS A 54 -6.30 6.98 2.12
N VAL A 55 -5.80 7.96 1.37
CA VAL A 55 -5.68 7.91 -0.09
C VAL A 55 -4.21 8.04 -0.47
N ILE A 56 -3.77 7.29 -1.47
CA ILE A 56 -2.44 7.43 -2.09
C ILE A 56 -2.59 7.44 -3.61
N SER A 57 -1.80 8.26 -4.32
CA SER A 57 -1.73 8.20 -5.80
C SER A 57 -0.98 6.95 -6.27
N GLY A 58 -1.23 6.53 -7.51
CA GLY A 58 -0.47 5.44 -8.15
C GLY A 58 1.02 5.77 -8.21
N GLU A 59 1.37 6.99 -8.57
CA GLU A 59 2.75 7.49 -8.58
C GLU A 59 3.43 7.35 -7.21
N ASN A 60 2.83 7.87 -6.13
CA ASN A 60 3.45 7.79 -4.81
C ASN A 60 3.48 6.37 -4.24
N LEU A 61 2.55 5.51 -4.66
CA LEU A 61 2.59 4.09 -4.32
C LEU A 61 3.76 3.38 -5.02
N ASP A 62 3.96 3.63 -6.32
CA ASP A 62 5.06 3.02 -7.08
C ASP A 62 6.43 3.52 -6.59
N GLU A 63 6.58 4.83 -6.35
CA GLU A 63 7.78 5.37 -5.71
C GLU A 63 8.06 4.72 -4.34
N ALA A 64 7.00 4.54 -3.53
CA ALA A 64 7.15 3.99 -2.19
C ALA A 64 7.53 2.51 -2.21
N ARG A 65 7.00 1.71 -3.14
CA ARG A 65 7.35 0.28 -3.23
C ARG A 65 8.74 0.06 -3.81
N LEU A 66 9.22 0.98 -4.66
CA LEU A 66 10.55 0.96 -5.28
C LEU A 66 11.65 1.57 -4.40
N ALA A 67 11.28 2.16 -3.26
CA ALA A 67 12.23 2.79 -2.35
C ALA A 67 13.24 1.79 -1.74
N PHE A 68 14.40 2.28 -1.31
CA PHE A 68 15.37 1.44 -0.64
C PHE A 68 14.79 0.89 0.68
N GLY A 69 14.90 -0.42 0.91
CA GLY A 69 14.39 -1.08 2.11
C GLY A 69 12.95 -1.58 1.99
N THR A 70 12.37 -1.60 0.79
CA THR A 70 11.09 -2.26 0.50
C THR A 70 11.27 -3.40 -0.49
N ASP A 71 10.43 -4.43 -0.37
CA ASP A 71 10.56 -5.67 -1.16
C ASP A 71 9.92 -5.58 -2.56
N GLN A 72 9.41 -4.40 -2.94
CA GLN A 72 8.66 -4.14 -4.20
C GLN A 72 7.41 -5.00 -4.42
N ASP A 73 7.08 -5.91 -3.51
CA ASP A 73 5.97 -6.85 -3.67
C ASP A 73 4.58 -6.20 -3.51
N ILE A 74 3.61 -6.72 -4.27
CA ILE A 74 2.18 -6.47 -4.08
C ILE A 74 1.48 -7.82 -4.04
N ILE A 75 0.77 -8.10 -2.95
CA ILE A 75 -0.01 -9.33 -2.77
C ILE A 75 -1.46 -9.02 -3.12
N PHE A 76 -1.98 -9.68 -4.15
CA PHE A 76 -3.39 -9.56 -4.53
C PHE A 76 -4.21 -10.65 -3.84
N ILE A 77 -5.26 -10.25 -3.12
CA ILE A 77 -6.22 -11.17 -2.50
C ILE A 77 -7.48 -11.13 -3.35
N SER A 78 -7.77 -12.22 -4.03
CA SER A 78 -9.02 -12.44 -4.75
C SER A 78 -9.87 -13.46 -4.02
N ASP A 79 -11.18 -13.19 -3.87
CA ASP A 79 -12.17 -14.20 -3.50
C ASP A 79 -12.30 -15.20 -4.65
N LEU A 80 -11.39 -16.16 -4.71
CA LEU A 80 -11.51 -17.33 -5.56
C LEU A 80 -12.39 -18.33 -4.81
N GLU A 81 -13.71 -18.16 -4.86
CA GLU A 81 -14.55 -19.36 -4.86
C GLU A 81 -14.21 -20.10 -6.16
N GLY A 82 -13.67 -21.31 -6.02
CA GLY A 82 -12.87 -21.94 -7.07
C GLY A 82 -13.53 -21.98 -8.43
N GLU A 83 -13.09 -21.14 -9.36
CA GLU A 83 -12.81 -21.54 -10.74
C GLU A 83 -12.03 -20.43 -11.48
N THR A 84 -10.81 -20.79 -11.89
CA THR A 84 -9.99 -20.16 -12.95
C THR A 84 -9.42 -18.75 -12.69
N ALA A 85 -8.17 -18.75 -12.21
CA ALA A 85 -7.21 -17.65 -12.26
C ALA A 85 -6.86 -17.23 -13.71
N SER A 86 -7.83 -16.71 -14.45
CA SER A 86 -7.66 -16.21 -15.82
C SER A 86 -7.65 -14.67 -15.91
N TYR A 87 -8.12 -13.98 -14.86
CA TYR A 87 -8.19 -12.50 -14.85
C TYR A 87 -6.87 -11.80 -14.47
N ALA A 88 -5.92 -12.51 -13.84
CA ALA A 88 -4.62 -11.95 -13.49
C ALA A 88 -3.68 -11.75 -14.70
N SER A 89 -4.02 -12.28 -15.88
CA SER A 89 -3.19 -12.19 -17.09
C SER A 89 -3.52 -10.94 -17.96
N SER A 90 -4.71 -10.34 -17.81
CA SER A 90 -5.14 -9.22 -18.65
C SER A 90 -4.70 -7.84 -18.16
N MET A 91 -4.10 -7.73 -16.96
CA MET A 91 -3.57 -6.47 -16.45
C MET A 91 -2.12 -6.27 -16.93
N GLN A 92 -1.92 -6.35 -18.25
CA GLN A 92 -0.69 -5.87 -18.86
C GLN A 92 -0.72 -4.35 -18.80
N VAL A 93 0.22 -3.78 -18.05
CA VAL A 93 0.55 -2.36 -18.01
C VAL A 93 0.80 -1.89 -19.45
N THR A 94 -0.20 -1.27 -20.09
CA THR A 94 0.02 -0.55 -21.34
C THR A 94 0.77 0.73 -21.02
N ARG A 95 2.09 0.69 -21.18
CA ARG A 95 2.92 1.92 -21.28
C ARG A 95 2.52 2.62 -22.58
N GLY A 96 1.94 3.81 -22.46
CA GLY A 96 1.89 4.80 -23.54
C GLY A 96 3.22 5.51 -23.68
#